data_AF-A0A2R4M7W0-F1
#
_entry.id   AF-A0A2R4M7W0-F1
#
_cell.length_a   1.000
_cell.length_b   1.000
_cell.length_c   1.000
_cell.angle_alpha   90.00
_cell.angle_beta   90.00
_cell.angle_gamma   90.00
#
_symmetry.space_group_name_H-M   'P 1'
#
loop_
_entity.id
_entity.type
_entity.pdbx_description
1 polymer ?
#
loop_
_entity_poly.entity_id
_entity_poly.type
_entity_poly.pdbx_seq_one_letter_code
_entity_poly.pdbx_strand_id
1 'polypeptide(L)'
;MKSPDVRKIWDKHLRQILFASLPMIFFGILSVNAFHSKTAEGFARIGGLIMVYAIYNLSRSREKYIASRDQWENARSAKFHKLFFQWDNLQRESLNLTFDMHASQIAQINKHLGQENPFIENDDALIEEFCRDIERRRNNSTVEERSKELLGQLSEFENQYINAQKTLQPWTKLIWRLEVFLLLWGSLQSTYGTVFYDWLKNL
;
A
#
# COMPACT_ATOMS: atom_id res chain seq x y z
N MET A 1 10.01 7.89 18.59
CA MET A 1 10.22 7.46 17.19
C MET A 1 11.69 7.14 16.97
N LYS A 2 12.07 5.86 16.82
CA LYS A 2 13.44 5.51 16.40
C LYS A 2 13.55 5.81 14.91
N SER A 3 14.55 6.58 14.49
CA SER A 3 14.79 6.80 13.06
C SER A 3 15.00 5.43 12.41
N PRO A 4 14.37 5.16 11.26
CA PRO A 4 14.63 3.92 10.56
C PRO A 4 16.12 3.89 10.23
N ASP A 5 16.81 2.82 10.64
CA ASP A 5 18.22 2.58 10.39
C ASP A 5 18.52 2.79 8.90
N VAL A 6 19.07 3.95 8.55
CA VAL A 6 19.35 4.36 7.17
C VAL A 6 20.18 3.28 6.46
N ARG A 7 21.07 2.61 7.20
CA ARG A 7 21.85 1.47 6.73
C ARG A 7 20.99 0.29 6.28
N LYS A 8 19.94 -0.09 7.01
CA LYS A 8 19.06 -1.23 6.61
C LYS A 8 18.25 -0.94 5.35
N ILE A 9 17.82 0.32 5.18
CA ILE A 9 17.13 0.76 3.97
C ILE A 9 18.10 0.74 2.79
N TRP A 10 19.31 1.28 2.98
CA TRP A 10 20.34 1.33 1.94
C TRP A 10 20.78 -0.08 1.49
N ASP A 11 20.98 -0.99 2.44
CA ASP A 11 21.41 -2.37 2.17
C ASP A 11 20.33 -3.16 1.40
N LYS A 12 19.06 -2.92 1.72
CA LYS A 12 17.92 -3.51 1.00
C LYS A 12 17.82 -2.98 -0.43
N HIS A 13 18.01 -1.68 -0.64
CA HIS A 13 17.98 -1.08 -1.97
C HIS A 13 19.18 -1.51 -2.82
N LEU A 14 20.40 -1.46 -2.29
CA LEU A 14 21.61 -1.85 -3.00
C LEU A 14 21.53 -3.31 -3.48
N ARG A 15 21.11 -4.22 -2.60
CA ARG A 15 20.94 -5.64 -2.93
C ARG A 15 19.95 -5.84 -4.08
N GLN A 16 18.86 -5.09 -4.08
CA GLN A 16 17.88 -5.13 -5.16
C GLN A 16 18.44 -4.57 -6.49
N ILE A 17 19.30 -3.53 -6.46
CA ILE A 17 19.92 -2.97 -7.68
C ILE A 17 20.85 -4.02 -8.27
N LEU A 18 21.66 -4.63 -7.41
CA LEU A 18 22.61 -5.67 -7.78
C LEU A 18 21.90 -6.88 -8.41
N PHE A 19 20.81 -7.36 -7.80
CA PHE A 19 20.03 -8.46 -8.38
C PHE A 19 19.38 -8.12 -9.72
N ALA A 20 18.85 -6.90 -9.87
CA ALA A 20 18.20 -6.48 -11.12
C ALA A 20 19.21 -6.27 -12.26
N SER A 21 20.43 -5.83 -11.95
CA SER A 21 21.49 -5.56 -12.92
C SER A 21 22.34 -6.79 -13.28
N LEU A 22 22.34 -7.84 -12.45
CA LEU A 22 23.13 -9.05 -12.67
C LEU A 22 22.91 -9.69 -14.06
N PRO A 23 21.66 -9.86 -14.54
CA PRO A 23 21.42 -10.41 -15.87
C PRO A 23 21.95 -9.52 -16.99
N MET A 24 21.83 -8.20 -16.84
CA MET A 24 22.37 -7.23 -17.77
C MET A 24 23.90 -7.34 -17.88
N ILE A 25 24.59 -7.44 -16.75
CA ILE A 25 26.04 -7.62 -16.72
C ILE A 25 26.42 -8.96 -17.35
N PHE A 26 25.74 -10.05 -16.98
CA PHE A 26 26.00 -11.39 -17.50
C PHE A 26 25.84 -11.47 -19.02
N PHE A 27 24.71 -11.02 -19.57
CA PHE A 27 24.46 -11.03 -21.01
C PHE A 27 25.32 -10.02 -21.77
N GLY A 28 25.68 -8.89 -21.14
CA GLY A 28 26.67 -7.96 -21.67
C GLY A 28 28.03 -8.61 -21.86
N ILE A 29 28.54 -9.31 -20.85
CA ILE A 29 29.82 -10.03 -20.92
C ILE A 29 29.78 -11.13 -22.00
N LEU A 30 28.70 -11.92 -22.05
CA LEU A 30 28.54 -12.94 -23.08
C LEU A 30 28.53 -12.34 -24.50
N SER A 31 27.85 -11.21 -24.67
CA SER A 31 27.79 -10.47 -25.94
C SER A 31 29.18 -10.00 -26.38
N VAL A 32 29.97 -9.43 -25.47
CA VAL A 32 31.34 -8.95 -25.75
C VAL A 32 32.26 -10.12 -26.10
N ASN A 33 32.20 -11.22 -25.37
CA ASN A 33 33.01 -12.41 -25.64
C ASN A 33 32.68 -13.02 -27.01
N ALA A 34 31.40 -13.09 -27.36
CA ALA A 34 30.97 -13.55 -28.67
C ALA A 34 31.43 -12.62 -29.79
N PHE A 35 31.38 -11.31 -29.55
CA PHE A 35 31.91 -10.33 -30.49
C PHE A 35 33.42 -10.53 -30.74
N HIS A 36 34.19 -10.76 -29.68
CA HIS A 36 35.64 -10.98 -29.76
C HIS A 36 36.02 -12.32 -30.39
N SER A 37 35.14 -13.32 -30.32
CA SER A 37 35.33 -14.63 -30.96
C SER A 37 35.23 -14.60 -32.49
N LYS A 38 34.90 -13.45 -33.10
CA LYS A 38 34.78 -13.24 -34.56
C LYS A 38 33.76 -14.10 -35.28
N THR A 39 32.75 -14.59 -34.55
CA THR A 39 31.65 -15.36 -35.14
C THR A 39 30.35 -14.54 -35.11
N ALA A 40 29.97 -13.98 -36.26
CA ALA A 40 28.71 -13.24 -36.38
C ALA A 40 27.48 -14.10 -36.04
N GLU A 41 27.53 -15.40 -36.37
CA GLU A 41 26.48 -16.35 -36.04
C GLU A 41 26.39 -16.62 -34.53
N GLY A 42 27.52 -16.74 -33.82
CA GLY A 42 27.55 -16.90 -32.37
C GLY A 42 27.00 -15.67 -31.64
N PHE A 43 27.35 -14.48 -32.14
CA PHE A 43 26.82 -13.21 -31.66
C PHE A 43 25.29 -13.10 -31.86
N ALA A 44 24.77 -13.51 -33.02
CA ALA A 44 23.33 -13.52 -33.30
C ALA A 44 22.55 -14.50 -32.41
N ARG A 45 23.08 -15.71 -32.20
CA ARG A 45 22.47 -16.73 -31.33
C ARG A 45 22.37 -16.27 -29.86
N ILE A 46 23.37 -15.54 -29.37
CA ILE A 46 23.32 -14.92 -28.03
C ILE A 46 22.24 -13.84 -27.96
N GLY A 47 22.05 -13.07 -29.03
CA GLY A 47 20.91 -12.15 -29.15
C GLY A 47 19.56 -12.84 -28.95
N GLY A 48 19.35 -13.98 -29.61
CA GLY A 48 18.14 -14.79 -29.45
C GLY A 48 17.94 -15.31 -28.02
N LEU A 49 19.02 -15.78 -27.37
CA LEU A 49 18.98 -16.21 -25.96
C LEU A 49 18.61 -15.06 -25.01
N ILE A 50 19.15 -13.87 -25.25
CA ILE A 50 18.82 -12.66 -24.49
C ILE A 50 17.33 -12.32 -24.64
N MET A 51 16.80 -12.39 -25.86
CA MET A 51 15.38 -12.13 -26.11
C MET A 51 14.47 -13.11 -25.37
N VAL A 52 14.74 -14.42 -25.45
CA VAL A 52 13.95 -15.45 -24.77
C VAL A 52 13.96 -15.23 -23.25
N TYR A 53 15.14 -14.94 -22.69
CA TYR A 53 15.27 -14.61 -21.27
C TYR A 53 14.47 -13.36 -20.89
N ALA A 54 14.56 -12.29 -21.68
CA ALA A 54 13.85 -11.04 -21.42
C ALA A 54 12.33 -11.22 -21.48
N ILE A 55 11.81 -11.92 -22.49
CA ILE A 55 10.36 -12.19 -22.65
C ILE A 55 9.83 -13.02 -21.48
N TYR A 56 10.55 -14.09 -21.11
CA TYR A 56 10.17 -14.94 -20.00
C TYR A 56 10.10 -14.15 -18.68
N ASN A 57 11.11 -13.33 -18.40
CA ASN A 57 11.13 -12.54 -17.17
C ASN A 57 10.13 -11.39 -17.19
N LEU A 58 9.92 -10.68 -18.30
CA LEU A 58 8.87 -9.65 -18.42
C LEU A 58 7.49 -10.20 -18.06
N SER A 59 7.18 -11.40 -18.56
CA SER A 59 5.91 -12.07 -18.29
C SER A 59 5.77 -12.40 -16.81
N ARG A 60 6.80 -13.02 -16.20
CA ARG A 60 6.80 -13.40 -14.79
C ARG A 60 6.83 -12.20 -13.84
N SER A 61 7.59 -11.15 -14.17
CA SER A 61 7.71 -9.91 -13.41
C SER A 61 6.38 -9.17 -13.39
N ARG A 62 5.65 -9.15 -14.52
CA ARG A 62 4.29 -8.60 -14.61
C ARG A 62 3.30 -9.37 -13.72
N GLU A 63 3.28 -10.69 -13.78
CA GLU A 63 2.39 -11.51 -12.95
C GLU A 63 2.65 -11.31 -11.46
N LYS A 64 3.93 -11.32 -11.05
CA LYS A 64 4.32 -11.05 -9.65
C LYS A 64 3.91 -9.66 -9.20
N TYR A 65 4.03 -8.65 -10.07
CA TYR A 65 3.59 -7.30 -9.77
C TYR A 65 2.07 -7.22 -9.56
N ILE A 66 1.28 -7.83 -10.46
CA ILE A 66 -0.18 -7.88 -10.35
C ILE A 66 -0.58 -8.59 -9.06
N ALA A 67 -0.04 -9.79 -8.81
CA ALA A 67 -0.34 -10.55 -7.61
C ALA A 67 0.01 -9.80 -6.32
N SER A 68 1.18 -9.14 -6.28
CA SER A 68 1.57 -8.34 -5.12
C SER A 68 0.66 -7.14 -4.93
N ARG A 69 0.34 -6.40 -5.99
CA ARG A 69 -0.58 -5.26 -5.94
C ARG A 69 -1.96 -5.68 -5.44
N ASP A 70 -2.50 -6.77 -5.98
CA ASP A 70 -3.83 -7.25 -5.63
C ASP A 70 -3.86 -7.75 -4.18
N GLN A 71 -2.79 -8.38 -3.69
CA GLN A 71 -2.65 -8.72 -2.26
C GLN A 71 -2.69 -7.47 -1.37
N TRP A 72 -2.01 -6.40 -1.75
CA TRP A 72 -2.00 -5.14 -1.02
C TRP A 72 -3.35 -4.42 -1.04
N GLU A 73 -4.04 -4.39 -2.19
CA GLU A 73 -5.39 -3.81 -2.31
C GLU A 73 -6.43 -4.63 -1.52
N ASN A 74 -6.35 -5.96 -1.54
CA ASN A 74 -7.22 -6.82 -0.74
C ASN A 74 -6.99 -6.63 0.76
N ALA A 75 -5.73 -6.55 1.20
CA ALA A 75 -5.40 -6.28 2.59
C ALA A 75 -5.88 -4.89 3.04
N ARG A 76 -5.77 -3.89 2.15
CA ARG A 76 -6.31 -2.55 2.37
C ARG A 76 -7.83 -2.60 2.51
N SER A 77 -8.53 -3.18 1.56
CA SER A 77 -10.00 -3.26 1.57
C SER A 77 -10.51 -3.95 2.83
N ALA A 78 -9.92 -5.09 3.21
CA ALA A 78 -10.29 -5.83 4.42
C ALA A 78 -10.09 -4.99 5.70
N LYS A 79 -8.96 -4.28 5.81
CA LYS A 79 -8.66 -3.44 6.98
C LYS A 79 -9.56 -2.21 7.04
N PHE A 80 -9.78 -1.53 5.91
CA PHE A 80 -10.70 -0.40 5.82
C PHE A 80 -12.13 -0.81 6.17
N HIS A 81 -12.60 -1.96 5.68
CA HIS A 81 -13.92 -2.47 6.01
C HIS A 81 -14.09 -2.72 7.52
N LYS A 82 -13.09 -3.34 8.15
CA LYS A 82 -13.08 -3.54 9.61
C LYS A 82 -13.10 -2.23 10.39
N LEU A 83 -12.24 -1.28 10.03
CA LEU A 83 -12.17 0.03 10.70
C LEU A 83 -13.45 0.83 10.50
N PHE A 84 -14.04 0.78 9.31
CA PHE A 84 -15.30 1.45 9.02
C PHE A 84 -16.46 0.88 9.86
N PHE A 85 -16.53 -0.44 10.02
CA PHE A 85 -17.54 -1.05 10.90
C PHE A 85 -17.36 -0.64 12.36
N GLN A 86 -16.13 -0.53 12.84
CA GLN A 86 -15.84 -0.03 14.19
C GLN A 86 -16.23 1.44 14.35
N TRP A 87 -15.96 2.25 13.32
CA TRP A 87 -16.34 3.66 13.28
C TRP A 87 -17.86 3.85 13.30
N ASP A 88 -18.61 3.10 12.50
CA ASP A 88 -20.07 3.16 12.47
C ASP A 88 -20.67 2.82 13.84
N ASN A 89 -20.15 1.79 14.52
CA ASN A 89 -20.60 1.45 15.87
C ASN A 89 -20.33 2.58 16.88
N LEU A 90 -19.15 3.22 16.83
CA LEU A 90 -18.84 4.36 17.69
C LEU A 90 -19.73 5.57 17.38
N GLN A 91 -20.06 5.82 16.11
CA GLN A 91 -20.98 6.88 15.74
C GLN A 91 -22.39 6.62 16.27
N ARG A 92 -22.88 5.37 16.20
CA ARG A 92 -24.16 5.00 16.80
C ARG A 92 -24.16 5.18 18.31
N GLU A 93 -23.08 4.77 18.99
CA GLU A 93 -22.92 4.98 20.44
C GLU A 93 -22.93 6.48 20.79
N SER A 94 -22.19 7.29 20.04
CA SER A 94 -22.18 8.76 20.19
C SER A 94 -23.55 9.39 19.96
N LEU A 95 -24.29 8.93 18.95
CA LEU A 95 -25.63 9.41 18.63
C LEU A 95 -26.61 9.05 19.75
N ASN A 96 -26.59 7.81 20.25
CA ASN A 96 -27.43 7.38 21.36
C ASN A 96 -27.17 8.24 22.60
N LEU A 97 -25.91 8.49 22.93
CA LEU A 97 -25.54 9.35 24.05
C LEU A 97 -26.03 10.81 23.85
N THR A 98 -25.99 11.30 22.60
CA THR A 98 -26.51 12.64 22.26
C THR A 98 -28.02 12.71 22.44
N PHE A 99 -28.75 11.68 22.02
CA PHE A 99 -30.19 11.60 22.24
C PHE A 99 -30.52 11.50 23.74
N ASP A 100 -29.78 10.71 24.50
CA ASP A 100 -29.95 10.63 25.96
C ASP A 100 -29.76 12.00 26.62
N MET A 101 -28.70 12.73 26.26
CA MET A 101 -28.49 14.10 26.76
C MET A 101 -29.67 15.02 26.44
N HIS A 102 -30.21 14.97 25.21
CA HIS A 102 -31.39 15.76 24.85
C HIS A 102 -32.66 15.32 25.60
N ALA A 103 -32.86 14.02 25.81
CA ALA A 103 -33.95 13.51 26.62
C ALA A 103 -33.89 14.04 28.06
N SER A 104 -32.68 14.11 28.65
CA SER A 104 -32.48 14.71 29.98
C SER A 104 -32.83 16.20 30.01
N GLN A 105 -32.45 16.96 28.97
CA GLN A 105 -32.77 18.38 28.85
C GLN A 105 -34.28 18.62 28.71
N ILE A 106 -34.93 17.85 27.85
CA ILE A 106 -36.39 17.93 27.64
C ILE A 106 -37.11 17.57 28.94
N ALA A 107 -36.65 16.55 29.66
CA ALA A 107 -37.23 16.17 30.94
C ALA A 107 -37.16 17.30 31.98
N GLN A 108 -36.01 17.97 32.09
CA GLN A 108 -35.84 19.12 32.97
C GLN A 108 -36.73 20.31 32.56
N ILE A 109 -36.85 20.59 31.26
CA ILE A 109 -37.67 21.68 30.72
C ILE A 109 -39.16 21.42 30.97
N ASN A 110 -39.66 20.23 30.63
CA ASN A 110 -41.08 19.90 30.78
C ASN A 110 -41.52 19.96 32.25
N LYS A 111 -40.66 19.49 33.17
CA LYS A 111 -40.86 19.68 34.60
C LYS A 111 -41.00 21.15 34.97
N HIS A 112 -40.06 21.99 34.53
CA HIS A 112 -40.09 23.42 34.84
C HIS A 112 -41.34 24.12 34.30
N LEU A 113 -41.85 23.67 33.15
CA LEU A 113 -43.06 24.18 32.52
C LEU A 113 -44.36 23.55 33.08
N GLY A 114 -44.26 22.56 33.98
CA GLY A 114 -45.42 21.81 34.49
C GLY A 114 -46.12 20.97 33.42
N GLN A 115 -45.42 20.60 32.34
CA GLN A 115 -45.94 19.82 31.22
C GLN A 115 -45.59 18.34 31.37
N GLU A 116 -46.45 17.44 30.92
CA GLU A 116 -46.19 16.00 30.94
C GLU A 116 -44.88 15.65 30.21
N ASN A 117 -44.11 14.76 30.80
CA ASN A 117 -42.79 14.41 30.31
C ASN A 117 -42.83 13.05 29.60
N PRO A 118 -42.37 12.98 28.34
CA PRO A 118 -42.50 11.76 27.52
C PRO A 118 -41.45 10.69 27.87
N PHE A 119 -40.47 10.99 28.72
CA PHE A 119 -39.35 10.09 29.02
C PHE A 119 -39.36 9.54 30.45
N ILE A 120 -39.85 10.34 31.41
CA ILE A 120 -39.88 9.99 32.83
C ILE A 120 -41.02 10.74 33.53
N GLU A 121 -41.51 10.21 34.65
CA GLU A 121 -42.50 10.89 35.48
C GLU A 121 -41.97 12.24 35.97
N ASN A 122 -42.87 13.23 36.11
CA ASN A 122 -42.56 14.56 36.61
C ASN A 122 -42.39 14.59 38.13
N ASP A 123 -41.40 13.84 38.61
CA ASP A 123 -40.95 13.87 39.98
C ASP A 123 -39.51 14.38 40.07
N ASP A 124 -39.23 15.17 41.10
CA ASP A 124 -37.95 15.84 41.31
C ASP A 124 -36.80 14.85 41.46
N ALA A 125 -37.02 13.80 42.26
CA ALA A 125 -35.99 12.80 42.54
C ALA A 125 -35.75 11.91 41.31
N LEU A 126 -36.81 11.52 40.61
CA LEU A 126 -36.72 10.69 39.40
C LEU A 126 -35.99 11.41 38.26
N ILE A 127 -36.29 12.69 38.02
CA ILE A 127 -35.60 13.47 36.97
C ILE A 127 -34.13 13.66 37.33
N GLU A 128 -33.81 13.94 38.60
CA GLU A 128 -32.42 14.08 39.02
C GLU A 128 -31.64 12.77 38.86
N GLU A 129 -32.23 11.63 39.24
CA GLU A 129 -31.64 10.30 39.05
C GLU A 129 -31.40 9.99 37.56
N PHE A 130 -32.38 10.26 36.71
CA PHE A 130 -32.26 10.09 35.26
C PHE A 130 -31.12 10.91 34.66
N CYS A 131 -31.03 12.19 35.04
CA CYS A 131 -29.95 13.06 34.57
C CYS A 131 -28.57 12.59 35.07
N ARG A 132 -28.46 12.16 36.33
CA ARG A 132 -27.23 11.61 36.90
C ARG A 132 -26.79 10.32 36.21
N ASP A 133 -27.72 9.45 35.83
CA ASP A 133 -27.38 8.23 35.09
C ASP A 133 -26.84 8.53 33.70
N ILE A 134 -27.45 9.48 32.98
CA ILE A 134 -26.98 9.91 31.66
C ILE A 134 -25.62 10.59 31.76
N GLU A 135 -25.41 11.44 32.77
CA GLU A 135 -24.12 12.07 33.03
C GLU A 135 -23.03 11.02 33.36
N ARG A 136 -23.37 10.00 34.15
CA ARG A 136 -22.49 8.86 34.42
C ARG A 136 -22.15 8.09 33.13
N ARG A 137 -23.13 7.81 32.27
CA ARG A 137 -22.91 7.17 30.96
C ARG A 137 -22.01 8.00 30.06
N ARG A 138 -22.19 9.33 30.06
CA ARG A 138 -21.33 10.26 29.32
C ARG A 138 -19.90 10.26 29.84
N ASN A 139 -19.73 10.38 31.15
CA ASN A 139 -18.40 10.45 31.79
C ASN A 139 -17.63 9.12 31.70
N ASN A 140 -18.35 8.00 31.65
CA ASN A 140 -17.77 6.67 31.45
C ASN A 140 -17.63 6.30 29.96
N SER A 141 -18.11 7.15 29.04
CA SER A 141 -18.01 6.89 27.61
C SER A 141 -16.55 6.97 27.17
N THR A 142 -16.10 5.94 26.46
CA THR A 142 -14.76 5.88 25.86
C THR A 142 -14.80 6.30 24.39
N VAL A 143 -15.92 6.83 23.90
CA VAL A 143 -16.14 7.14 22.47
C VAL A 143 -15.08 8.09 21.93
N GLU A 144 -14.72 9.14 22.67
CA GLU A 144 -13.73 10.12 22.21
C GLU A 144 -12.32 9.52 22.12
N GLU A 145 -11.92 8.73 23.13
CA GLU A 145 -10.62 8.07 23.17
C GLU A 145 -10.50 7.01 22.06
N ARG A 146 -11.53 6.18 21.89
CA ARG A 146 -11.57 5.13 20.85
C ARG A 146 -11.66 5.72 19.45
N SER A 147 -12.31 6.87 19.27
CA SER A 147 -12.34 7.60 18.00
C SER A 147 -10.95 8.10 17.60
N LYS A 148 -10.21 8.70 18.55
CA LYS A 148 -8.81 9.11 18.33
C LYS A 148 -7.91 7.92 18.00
N GLU A 149 -8.10 6.79 18.69
CA GLU A 149 -7.35 5.57 18.41
C GLU A 149 -7.61 5.04 16.99
N LEU A 150 -8.87 4.95 16.56
CA LEU A 150 -9.21 4.50 15.20
C LEU A 150 -8.62 5.40 14.12
N LEU A 151 -8.68 6.72 14.31
CA LEU A 151 -8.06 7.68 13.38
C LEU A 151 -6.53 7.51 13.34
N GLY A 152 -5.90 7.24 14.49
CA GLY A 152 -4.48 6.91 14.57
C GLY A 152 -4.14 5.64 13.78
N GLN A 153 -4.91 4.57 13.98
CA GLN A 153 -4.73 3.29 13.27
C GLN A 153 -4.92 3.43 11.75
N LEU A 154 -5.88 4.25 11.32
CA LEU A 154 -6.12 4.54 9.91
C LEU A 154 -4.94 5.29 9.29
N SER A 155 -4.51 6.37 9.93
CA SER A 155 -3.37 7.19 9.49
C SER A 155 -2.08 6.38 9.43
N GLU A 156 -1.81 5.55 10.44
CA GLU A 156 -0.63 4.68 10.45
C GLU A 156 -0.65 3.70 9.27
N PHE A 157 -1.82 3.10 9.00
CA PHE A 157 -1.97 2.17 7.90
C PHE A 157 -1.81 2.82 6.53
N GLU A 158 -2.42 3.99 6.31
CA GLU A 158 -2.24 4.73 5.06
C GLU A 158 -0.77 5.10 4.83
N ASN A 159 -0.07 5.52 5.88
CA ASN A 159 1.37 5.80 5.80
C ASN A 159 2.18 4.55 5.45
N GLN A 160 1.89 3.40 6.06
CA GLN A 160 2.53 2.13 5.72
C GLN A 160 2.26 1.74 4.26
N TYR A 161 1.01 1.89 3.80
CA TYR A 161 0.59 1.59 2.43
C TYR A 161 1.30 2.47 1.40
N ILE A 162 1.31 3.80 1.63
CA ILE A 162 1.99 4.77 0.76
C ILE A 162 3.49 4.47 0.70
N ASN A 163 4.13 4.19 1.85
CA ASN A 163 5.55 3.88 1.89
C ASN A 163 5.88 2.56 1.16
N ALA A 164 5.02 1.55 1.29
CA ALA A 164 5.16 0.30 0.54
C ALA A 164 5.04 0.53 -0.96
N GLN A 165 4.04 1.29 -1.42
CA GLN A 165 3.86 1.63 -2.84
C GLN A 165 5.03 2.44 -3.40
N LYS A 166 5.50 3.47 -2.66
CA LYS A 166 6.65 4.30 -3.04
C LYS A 166 7.93 3.48 -3.18
N THR A 167 8.07 2.41 -2.40
CA THR A 167 9.23 1.51 -2.50
C THR A 167 9.05 0.54 -3.67
N LEU A 168 7.91 -0.13 -3.79
CA LEU A 168 7.68 -1.21 -4.77
C LEU A 168 7.56 -0.73 -6.22
N GLN A 169 6.95 0.44 -6.47
CA GLN A 169 6.72 0.93 -7.83
C GLN A 169 8.00 1.25 -8.61
N PRO A 170 8.97 2.02 -8.08
CA PRO A 170 10.22 2.31 -8.78
C PRO A 170 11.01 1.05 -9.09
N TRP A 171 10.99 0.05 -8.19
CA TRP A 171 11.65 -1.23 -8.38
C TRP A 171 11.11 -2.02 -9.56
N THR A 172 9.80 -2.16 -9.60
CA THR A 172 9.12 -2.85 -10.71
C THR A 172 9.41 -2.14 -12.03
N LYS A 173 9.41 -0.80 -12.03
CA LYS A 173 9.75 0.02 -13.21
C LYS A 173 11.20 -0.19 -13.65
N LEU A 174 12.16 -0.26 -12.72
CA LEU A 174 13.58 -0.46 -13.05
C LEU A 174 13.80 -1.85 -13.67
N ILE A 175 13.28 -2.91 -13.04
CA ILE A 175 13.38 -4.29 -13.56
C ILE A 175 12.79 -4.36 -14.96
N TRP A 176 11.57 -3.82 -15.14
CA TRP A 176 10.91 -3.80 -16.45
C TRP A 176 11.72 -3.04 -17.51
N ARG A 177 12.30 -1.88 -17.17
CA ARG A 177 13.17 -1.11 -18.08
C ARG A 177 14.41 -1.90 -18.48
N LEU A 178 15.06 -2.60 -17.54
CA LEU A 178 16.24 -3.42 -17.82
C LEU A 178 15.88 -4.62 -18.70
N GLU A 179 14.75 -5.27 -18.45
CA GLU A 179 14.27 -6.38 -19.28
C GLU A 179 13.88 -5.91 -20.69
N VAL A 180 13.22 -4.76 -20.84
CA VAL A 180 12.94 -4.14 -22.15
C VAL A 180 14.23 -3.77 -22.88
N PHE A 181 15.22 -3.23 -22.16
CA PHE A 181 16.52 -2.94 -22.76
C PHE A 181 17.19 -4.22 -23.27
N LEU A 182 17.20 -5.30 -22.46
CA LEU A 182 17.70 -6.60 -22.89
C LEU A 182 16.97 -7.10 -24.13
N LEU A 183 15.64 -6.95 -24.20
CA LEU A 183 14.86 -7.35 -25.36
C LEU A 183 15.28 -6.58 -26.61
N LEU A 184 15.47 -5.25 -26.52
CA LEU A 184 15.93 -4.42 -27.63
C LEU A 184 17.35 -4.81 -28.06
N TRP A 185 18.26 -4.98 -27.10
CA TRP A 185 19.65 -5.37 -27.35
C TRP A 185 19.72 -6.75 -28.01
N GLY A 186 19.01 -7.74 -27.48
CA GLY A 186 18.93 -9.07 -28.05
C GLY A 186 18.29 -9.08 -29.44
N SER A 187 17.29 -8.22 -29.69
CA SER A 187 16.66 -8.08 -31.01
C SER A 187 17.62 -7.51 -32.05
N LEU A 188 18.42 -6.51 -31.67
CA LEU A 188 19.46 -5.95 -32.54
C LEU A 188 20.52 -7.00 -32.88
N GLN A 189 20.99 -7.75 -31.87
CA GLN A 189 21.97 -8.82 -32.06
C GLN A 189 21.40 -9.99 -32.90
N SER A 190 20.17 -10.41 -32.65
CA SER A 190 19.57 -11.56 -33.33
C SER A 190 19.15 -11.24 -34.77
N THR A 191 18.54 -10.07 -35.00
CA THR A 191 17.93 -9.72 -36.30
C THR A 191 18.96 -9.17 -37.26
N TYR A 192 19.92 -8.39 -36.75
CA TYR A 192 20.93 -7.72 -37.56
C TYR A 192 22.33 -8.27 -37.30
N GLY A 193 22.47 -9.48 -36.76
CA GLY A 193 23.72 -9.99 -36.18
C GLY A 193 24.97 -9.79 -37.02
N THR A 194 24.94 -10.03 -38.33
CA THR A 194 26.09 -9.78 -39.23
C THR A 194 26.34 -8.29 -39.46
N VAL A 195 25.32 -7.53 -39.85
CA VAL A 195 25.42 -6.09 -40.14
C VAL A 195 25.78 -5.28 -38.89
N PHE A 196 25.19 -5.64 -37.76
CA PHE A 196 25.41 -5.01 -36.46
C PHE A 196 26.79 -5.36 -35.90
N TYR A 197 27.24 -6.61 -36.11
CA TYR A 197 28.62 -7.02 -35.81
C TYR A 197 29.63 -6.19 -36.62
N ASP A 198 29.43 -6.07 -37.93
CA ASP A 198 30.33 -5.30 -38.79
C ASP A 198 30.31 -3.80 -38.47
N TRP A 199 29.14 -3.24 -38.17
CA TRP A 199 29.00 -1.84 -37.72
C TRP A 199 29.74 -1.59 -36.40
N LEU A 200 29.60 -2.47 -35.40
CA LEU A 200 30.32 -2.37 -34.12
C LEU A 200 31.83 -2.49 -34.29
N LYS A 201 32.31 -3.24 -35.28
CA LYS A 201 33.74 -3.40 -35.56
C LYS A 201 34.36 -2.15 -36.20
N ASN A 202 33.56 -1.35 -36.88
CA ASN A 202 33.97 -0.13 -37.58
C ASN A 202 33.76 1.16 -36.76
N LEU A 203 33.34 1.02 -35.51
CA LEU A 203 33.11 2.07 -34.52
C LEU A 203 34.37 2.27 -33.66
#